data_AF-A0A2E6A7X3-F1
#
_entry.id   AF-A0A2E6A7X3-F1
#
_cell.length_a   1.000
_cell.length_b   1.000
_cell.length_c   1.000
_cell.angle_alpha   90.00
_cell.angle_beta   90.00
_cell.angle_gamma   90.00
#
_symmetry.space_group_name_H-M   'P 1'
#
loop_
_entity.id
_entity.type
_entity.pdbx_description
1 polymer ?
#
loop_
_entity_poly.entity_id
_entity_poly.type
_entity_poly.pdbx_seq_one_letter_code
_entity_poly.pdbx_strand_id
1 'polypeptide(L)'
;MKPRSDRPVVRACLALAALVTLAQCGDPGPAAPGPVDASFVLADAGRTLRDATSAVSLLNTAIRRFLSDPDEETRASAVDALYLAHDAWLEAWAGAAVLSGESMSAHAYSIDAWPVTPGFLDTLPEYPQSGMVADVTLPLNASSVRRQHGFSDDSEVAMGFHAIWHLLTDRTVDDFIGSDELTTRRRLLLGLQTELLFTDLQTIGNASRRETVTLLALMSA
;
A
#
# COMPACT_ATOMS: atom_id res chain seq x y z
N MET A 1 35.79 15.61 9.81
CA MET A 1 35.85 16.17 8.43
C MET A 1 36.45 15.10 7.54
N LYS A 2 35.62 14.41 6.75
CA LYS A 2 35.99 13.29 5.87
C LYS A 2 35.51 13.67 4.46
N PRO A 3 36.35 13.62 3.42
CA PRO A 3 36.00 14.17 2.12
C PRO A 3 34.99 13.30 1.38
N ARG A 4 34.04 13.98 0.73
CA ARG A 4 33.02 13.45 -0.19
C ARG A 4 33.70 12.87 -1.43
N SER A 5 33.29 11.67 -1.81
CA SER A 5 33.64 11.02 -3.07
C SER A 5 32.55 11.34 -4.08
N ASP A 6 32.90 12.12 -5.10
CA ASP A 6 32.08 12.35 -6.29
C ASP A 6 31.85 11.01 -7.02
N ARG A 7 30.58 10.70 -7.32
CA ARG A 7 30.22 9.62 -8.24
C ARG A 7 29.65 10.25 -9.52
N PRO A 8 30.22 9.98 -10.70
CA PRO A 8 29.67 10.46 -11.95
C PRO A 8 28.40 9.68 -12.32
N VAL A 9 27.40 10.44 -12.77
CA VAL A 9 26.15 9.96 -13.36
C VAL A 9 26.47 9.22 -14.66
N VAL A 10 26.33 7.90 -14.65
CA VAL A 10 26.43 7.09 -15.88
C VAL A 10 25.03 6.96 -16.48
N ARG A 11 24.79 7.74 -17.53
CA ARG A 11 23.72 7.51 -18.50
C ARG A 11 24.01 6.20 -19.24
N ALA A 12 23.18 5.18 -19.04
CA ALA A 12 23.22 3.98 -19.85
C ALA A 12 22.31 4.17 -21.07
N CYS A 13 22.95 4.46 -22.21
CA CYS A 13 22.34 4.39 -23.53
C CYS A 13 21.96 2.95 -23.88
N LEU A 14 20.86 2.80 -24.62
CA LEU A 14 20.50 1.60 -25.38
C LEU A 14 21.71 1.04 -26.15
N ALA A 15 21.90 -0.27 -26.12
CA ALA A 15 22.68 -0.97 -27.12
C ALA A 15 22.05 -2.32 -27.47
N LEU A 16 21.92 -2.50 -28.79
CA LEU A 16 21.36 -3.58 -29.56
C LEU A 16 21.84 -4.99 -29.17
N ALA A 17 20.96 -5.94 -29.50
CA ALA A 17 21.17 -7.37 -29.59
C ALA A 17 22.51 -7.78 -30.23
N ALA A 18 23.19 -8.73 -29.59
CA ALA A 18 24.23 -9.54 -30.20
C ALA A 18 23.78 -11.01 -30.17
N LEU A 19 23.45 -11.53 -31.35
CA LEU A 19 23.26 -12.95 -31.60
C LEU A 19 24.64 -13.64 -31.56
N VAL A 20 24.87 -14.52 -30.60
CA VAL A 20 25.99 -15.47 -30.61
C VAL A 20 25.41 -16.87 -30.52
N THR A 21 25.42 -17.59 -31.63
CA THR A 21 25.09 -19.01 -31.66
C THR A 21 26.37 -19.81 -31.41
N LEU A 22 26.58 -20.24 -30.17
CA LEU A 22 27.42 -21.39 -29.88
C LEU A 22 26.52 -22.62 -29.83
N ALA A 23 26.72 -23.53 -30.78
CA ALA A 23 26.11 -24.85 -30.75
C ALA A 23 26.70 -25.63 -29.57
N GLN A 24 25.87 -25.89 -28.55
CA GLN A 24 26.19 -26.79 -27.45
C GLN A 24 25.13 -27.90 -27.42
N CYS A 25 25.55 -29.12 -27.72
CA CYS A 25 24.80 -30.33 -27.40
C CYS A 25 24.85 -30.53 -25.88
N GLY A 26 23.78 -30.11 -25.20
CA GLY A 26 23.41 -30.51 -23.84
C GLY A 26 21.89 -30.58 -23.84
N ASP A 27 21.32 -31.50 -23.06
CA ASP A 27 19.87 -31.74 -22.96
C ASP A 27 19.06 -30.44 -23.06
N PRO A 28 17.90 -30.41 -23.75
CA PRO A 28 17.08 -29.21 -23.80
C PRO A 28 16.64 -28.90 -22.37
N GLY A 29 17.37 -27.97 -21.75
CA GLY A 29 16.91 -27.29 -20.55
C GLY A 29 15.50 -26.74 -20.81
N PRO A 30 14.69 -26.52 -19.76
CA PRO A 30 13.33 -26.03 -19.94
C PRO A 30 13.35 -24.88 -20.93
N ALA A 31 12.57 -25.03 -22.01
CA ALA A 31 12.54 -24.06 -23.09
C ALA A 31 12.40 -22.67 -22.48
N ALA A 32 13.26 -21.74 -22.89
CA ALA A 32 13.14 -20.35 -22.46
C ALA A 32 11.68 -19.91 -22.65
N PRO A 33 11.06 -19.28 -21.65
CA PRO A 33 9.68 -18.83 -21.77
C PRO A 33 9.55 -18.03 -23.08
N GLY A 34 8.53 -18.36 -23.86
CA GLY A 34 8.25 -17.66 -25.11
C GLY A 34 8.02 -16.16 -24.86
N PRO A 35 8.03 -15.33 -25.92
CA PRO A 35 7.76 -13.90 -25.79
C PRO A 35 6.44 -13.67 -25.05
N VAL A 36 6.51 -12.88 -23.97
CA VAL A 36 5.35 -12.53 -23.16
C VAL A 36 4.47 -11.57 -23.96
N ASP A 37 3.18 -11.88 -24.07
CA ASP A 37 2.22 -10.98 -24.72
C ASP A 37 1.99 -9.74 -23.85
N ALA A 38 2.50 -8.59 -24.28
CA ALA A 38 2.36 -7.34 -23.57
C ALA A 38 0.88 -6.95 -23.36
N SER A 39 -0.01 -7.31 -24.29
CA SER A 39 -1.44 -7.02 -24.14
C SER A 39 -2.08 -7.84 -23.01
N PHE A 40 -1.67 -9.09 -22.85
CA PHE A 40 -2.06 -9.94 -21.73
C PHE A 40 -1.55 -9.36 -20.41
N VAL A 41 -0.27 -8.97 -20.33
CA VAL A 41 0.33 -8.39 -19.11
C VAL A 41 -0.38 -7.11 -18.68
N LEU A 42 -0.68 -6.21 -19.62
CA LEU A 42 -1.39 -4.96 -19.33
C LEU A 42 -2.85 -5.23 -18.87
N ALA A 43 -3.54 -6.17 -19.51
CA ALA A 43 -4.89 -6.56 -19.12
C ALA A 43 -4.93 -7.21 -17.73
N ASP A 44 -3.93 -8.04 -17.42
CA ASP A 44 -3.74 -8.70 -16.14
C ASP A 44 -3.49 -7.70 -15.00
N ALA A 45 -2.50 -6.82 -15.18
CA ALA A 45 -2.18 -5.75 -14.25
C ALA A 45 -3.38 -4.82 -13.98
N GLY A 46 -4.15 -4.49 -15.02
CA GLY A 46 -5.36 -3.71 -14.87
C GLY A 46 -6.46 -4.45 -14.09
N ARG A 47 -6.52 -5.78 -14.20
CA ARG A 47 -7.50 -6.62 -13.48
C ARG A 47 -7.15 -6.72 -12.01
N THR A 48 -5.92 -7.12 -11.68
CA THR A 48 -5.48 -7.29 -10.28
C THR A 48 -5.59 -5.98 -9.50
N LEU A 49 -5.28 -4.83 -10.11
CA LEU A 49 -5.46 -3.53 -9.46
C LEU A 49 -6.95 -3.18 -9.19
N ARG A 50 -7.88 -3.59 -10.06
CA ARG A 50 -9.33 -3.45 -9.80
C ARG A 50 -9.80 -4.37 -8.68
N ASP A 51 -9.23 -5.57 -8.61
CA ASP A 51 -9.54 -6.53 -7.56
C ASP A 51 -9.04 -6.01 -6.20
N ALA A 52 -7.81 -5.48 -6.14
CA ALA A 52 -7.26 -4.81 -4.95
C ALA A 52 -8.11 -3.61 -4.51
N THR A 53 -8.53 -2.76 -5.45
CA THR A 53 -9.40 -1.60 -5.15
C THR A 53 -10.75 -2.05 -4.60
N SER A 54 -11.34 -3.12 -5.16
CA SER A 54 -12.58 -3.70 -4.67
C SER A 54 -12.43 -4.30 -3.27
N ALA A 55 -11.34 -5.01 -3.02
CA ALA A 55 -11.03 -5.60 -1.72
C ALA A 55 -10.82 -4.54 -0.63
N VAL A 56 -10.13 -3.43 -0.93
CA VAL A 56 -10.02 -2.29 0.00
C VAL A 56 -11.37 -1.60 0.24
N SER A 57 -12.27 -1.58 -0.75
CA SER A 57 -13.64 -1.09 -0.55
C SER A 57 -14.43 -1.97 0.45
N LEU A 58 -14.24 -3.29 0.37
CA LEU A 58 -14.79 -4.25 1.33
C LEU A 58 -14.18 -4.06 2.72
N LEU A 59 -12.86 -3.88 2.83
CA LEU A 59 -12.18 -3.52 4.08
C LEU A 59 -12.76 -2.26 4.70
N ASN A 60 -12.93 -1.18 3.93
CA ASN A 60 -13.51 0.06 4.42
C ASN A 60 -14.97 -0.13 4.90
N THR A 61 -15.71 -1.05 4.29
CA THR A 61 -17.07 -1.40 4.74
C THR A 61 -17.05 -2.22 6.03
N ALA A 62 -16.16 -3.21 6.13
CA ALA A 62 -15.99 -4.03 7.32
C ALA A 62 -15.53 -3.20 8.53
N ILE A 63 -14.58 -2.28 8.32
CA ILE A 63 -14.10 -1.37 9.37
C ILE A 63 -15.21 -0.41 9.81
N ARG A 64 -16.00 0.14 8.90
CA ARG A 64 -17.17 0.96 9.28
C ARG A 64 -18.19 0.17 10.09
N ARG A 65 -18.42 -1.11 9.77
CA ARG A 65 -19.28 -2.00 10.56
C ARG A 65 -18.70 -2.22 11.97
N PHE A 66 -17.42 -2.59 12.07
CA PHE A 66 -16.73 -2.73 13.36
C PHE A 66 -16.79 -1.46 14.19
N LEU A 67 -16.53 -0.30 13.59
CA LEU A 67 -16.62 0.97 14.30
C LEU A 67 -18.07 1.26 14.72
N SER A 68 -19.09 0.94 13.91
CA SER A 68 -20.48 1.19 14.30
C SER A 68 -20.99 0.31 15.45
N ASP A 69 -20.53 -0.94 15.51
CA ASP A 69 -20.95 -1.94 16.50
C ASP A 69 -19.74 -2.83 16.85
N PRO A 70 -18.85 -2.35 17.75
CA PRO A 70 -17.61 -3.05 18.06
C PRO A 70 -17.89 -4.32 18.86
N ASP A 71 -17.62 -5.45 18.24
CA ASP A 71 -17.64 -6.77 18.87
C ASP A 71 -16.55 -7.66 18.22
N GLU A 72 -16.36 -8.87 18.75
CA GLU A 72 -15.34 -9.79 18.21
C GLU A 72 -15.70 -10.33 16.81
N GLU A 73 -16.98 -10.43 16.44
CA GLU A 73 -17.42 -10.87 15.11
C GLU A 73 -17.12 -9.80 14.06
N THR A 74 -17.47 -8.54 14.34
CA THR A 74 -17.24 -7.41 13.44
C THR A 74 -15.75 -7.10 13.33
N ARG A 75 -14.98 -7.26 14.42
CA ARG A 75 -13.52 -7.19 14.40
C ARG A 75 -12.90 -8.31 13.55
N ALA A 76 -13.29 -9.57 13.77
CA ALA A 76 -12.80 -10.69 12.98
C ALA A 76 -13.08 -10.49 11.48
N SER A 77 -14.29 -10.04 11.14
CA SER A 77 -14.67 -9.70 9.77
C SER A 77 -13.79 -8.60 9.16
N ALA A 78 -13.42 -7.59 9.95
CA ALA A 78 -12.52 -6.53 9.51
C ALA A 78 -11.07 -7.02 9.32
N VAL A 79 -10.61 -7.92 10.18
CA VAL A 79 -9.29 -8.56 10.06
C VAL A 79 -9.21 -9.45 8.80
N ASP A 80 -10.24 -10.27 8.54
CA ASP A 80 -10.31 -11.10 7.34
C ASP A 80 -10.33 -10.23 6.06
N ALA A 81 -11.10 -9.14 6.07
CA ALA A 81 -11.13 -8.19 4.97
C ALA A 81 -9.78 -7.46 4.78
N LEU A 82 -9.04 -7.22 5.86
CA LEU A 82 -7.71 -6.61 5.81
C LEU A 82 -6.72 -7.54 5.13
N TYR A 83 -6.68 -8.82 5.51
CA TYR A 83 -5.80 -9.80 4.87
C TYR A 83 -6.16 -10.00 3.41
N LEU A 84 -7.45 -10.14 3.07
CA LEU A 84 -7.90 -10.24 1.67
C LEU A 84 -7.47 -9.02 0.84
N ALA A 85 -7.61 -7.81 1.39
CA ALA A 85 -7.25 -6.59 0.70
C ALA A 85 -5.74 -6.45 0.51
N HIS A 86 -4.95 -6.85 1.51
CA HIS A 86 -3.50 -6.81 1.44
C HIS A 86 -2.96 -7.85 0.45
N ASP A 87 -3.48 -9.09 0.45
CA ASP A 87 -3.10 -10.12 -0.52
C ASP A 87 -3.41 -9.67 -1.95
N ALA A 88 -4.60 -9.11 -2.19
CA ALA A 88 -4.97 -8.56 -3.49
C ALA A 88 -4.05 -7.39 -3.91
N TRP A 89 -3.60 -6.56 -2.97
CA TRP A 89 -2.61 -5.52 -3.23
C TRP A 89 -1.24 -6.10 -3.62
N LEU A 90 -0.75 -7.12 -2.91
CA LEU A 90 0.52 -7.78 -3.22
C LEU A 90 0.51 -8.40 -4.62
N GLU A 91 -0.62 -8.99 -5.04
CA GLU A 91 -0.82 -9.47 -6.41
C GLU A 91 -0.82 -8.34 -7.45
N ALA A 92 -1.40 -7.18 -7.10
CA ALA A 92 -1.51 -6.04 -7.99
C ALA A 92 -0.24 -5.20 -8.11
N TRP A 93 0.61 -5.18 -7.07
CA TRP A 93 1.73 -4.26 -6.90
C TRP A 93 2.62 -4.15 -8.14
N ALA A 94 3.06 -5.28 -8.70
CA ALA A 94 4.01 -5.29 -9.81
C ALA A 94 3.39 -4.72 -11.08
N GLY A 95 2.13 -5.10 -11.35
CA GLY A 95 1.37 -4.57 -12.47
C GLY A 95 1.07 -3.08 -12.32
N ALA A 96 0.70 -2.65 -11.12
CA ALA A 96 0.47 -1.25 -10.78
C ALA A 96 1.74 -0.40 -10.98
N ALA A 97 2.92 -0.93 -10.63
CA ALA A 97 4.20 -0.26 -10.86
C ALA A 97 4.52 -0.06 -12.35
N VAL A 98 4.21 -1.06 -13.19
CA VAL A 98 4.36 -0.95 -14.64
C VAL A 98 3.38 0.09 -15.22
N LEU A 99 2.12 0.06 -14.79
CA LEU A 99 1.05 0.89 -15.35
C LEU A 99 1.03 2.33 -14.85
N SER A 100 1.59 2.59 -13.67
CA SER A 100 1.42 3.89 -12.98
C SER A 100 2.71 4.72 -12.93
N GLY A 101 3.86 4.16 -13.33
CA GLY A 101 5.13 4.89 -13.43
C GLY A 101 5.47 5.70 -12.18
N GLU A 102 5.81 6.99 -12.33
CA GLU A 102 6.14 7.89 -11.22
C GLU A 102 4.99 8.07 -10.20
N SER A 103 3.74 7.86 -10.60
CA SER A 103 2.64 7.92 -9.64
C SER A 103 2.65 6.73 -8.67
N MET A 104 3.19 5.57 -9.06
CA MET A 104 3.34 4.43 -8.15
C MET A 104 4.35 4.74 -7.04
N SER A 105 5.52 5.27 -7.39
CA SER A 105 6.60 5.49 -6.40
C SER A 105 6.18 6.48 -5.31
N ALA A 106 5.34 7.47 -5.65
CA ALA A 106 4.77 8.41 -4.69
C ALA A 106 3.76 7.77 -3.72
N HIS A 107 3.08 6.69 -4.12
CA HIS A 107 2.00 6.08 -3.32
C HIS A 107 2.41 4.75 -2.66
N ALA A 108 3.48 4.10 -3.13
CA ALA A 108 3.94 2.83 -2.59
C ALA A 108 4.20 2.91 -1.07
N TYR A 109 4.86 3.97 -0.62
CA TYR A 109 5.08 4.22 0.81
C TYR A 109 3.76 4.44 1.56
N SER A 110 2.85 5.26 1.02
CA SER A 110 1.53 5.51 1.64
C SER A 110 0.64 4.29 1.78
N ILE A 111 0.81 3.28 0.91
CA ILE A 111 -0.02 2.08 0.90
C ILE A 111 0.54 1.00 1.81
N ASP A 112 1.86 0.79 1.82
CA ASP A 112 2.47 -0.44 2.34
C ASP A 112 3.79 -0.21 3.10
N ALA A 113 3.96 0.96 3.73
CA ALA A 113 5.16 1.25 4.52
C ALA A 113 5.35 0.28 5.69
N TRP A 114 6.59 -0.17 5.85
CA TRP A 114 7.06 -1.04 6.91
C TRP A 114 8.53 -0.74 7.25
N PRO A 115 8.99 -0.83 8.52
CA PRO A 115 8.27 -1.22 9.74
C PRO A 115 7.42 -0.10 10.36
N VAL A 116 6.49 -0.47 11.24
CA VAL A 116 5.68 0.47 12.03
C VAL A 116 6.25 0.62 13.43
N THR A 117 6.41 1.86 13.90
CA THR A 117 6.67 2.16 15.31
C THR A 117 5.33 2.23 16.07
N PRO A 118 4.98 1.25 16.94
CA PRO A 118 3.61 1.16 17.49
C PRO A 118 3.24 2.35 18.38
N GLY A 119 4.21 2.82 19.18
CA GLY A 119 4.06 3.98 20.07
C GLY A 119 3.90 5.33 19.34
N PHE A 120 4.13 5.37 18.02
CA PHE A 120 3.83 6.53 17.20
C PHE A 120 2.35 6.57 16.78
N LEU A 121 1.75 5.42 16.53
CA LEU A 121 0.32 5.33 16.19
C LEU A 121 -0.56 5.52 17.41
N ASP A 122 -0.27 4.78 18.47
CA ASP A 122 -1.15 4.65 19.63
C ASP A 122 -0.35 4.59 20.95
N THR A 123 -1.07 4.51 22.05
CA THR A 123 -0.49 4.44 23.39
C THR A 123 0.22 3.11 23.63
N LEU A 124 1.20 3.09 24.52
CA LEU A 124 1.77 1.84 25.03
C LEU A 124 1.49 1.72 26.53
N PRO A 125 1.49 0.51 27.11
CA PRO A 125 1.27 0.34 28.55
C PRO A 125 2.20 1.21 29.40
N GLU A 126 3.48 1.30 29.03
CA GLU A 126 4.49 2.11 29.70
C GLU A 126 4.46 3.58 29.27
N TYR A 127 3.80 3.90 28.15
CA TYR A 127 3.73 5.23 27.55
C TYR A 127 2.27 5.59 27.19
N PRO A 128 1.39 5.83 28.19
CA PRO A 128 -0.04 6.05 27.96
C PRO A 128 -0.38 7.38 27.28
N GLN A 129 0.62 8.26 27.12
CA GLN A 129 0.47 9.54 26.42
C GLN A 129 1.15 9.53 25.04
N SER A 130 1.67 8.39 24.58
CA SER A 130 2.31 8.29 23.27
C SER A 130 1.30 8.21 22.13
N GLY A 131 1.77 8.59 20.96
CA GLY A 131 1.13 8.31 19.70
C GLY A 131 0.05 9.30 19.29
N MET A 132 -0.31 9.23 18.00
CA MET A 132 -1.30 10.10 17.37
C MET A 132 -2.67 10.01 18.05
N VAL A 133 -3.03 8.85 18.59
CA VAL A 133 -4.29 8.65 19.33
C VAL A 133 -4.33 9.49 20.61
N ALA A 134 -3.25 9.56 21.39
CA ALA A 134 -3.24 10.32 22.64
C ALA A 134 -2.92 11.82 22.46
N ASP A 135 -2.34 12.22 21.34
CA ASP A 135 -2.00 13.62 21.08
C ASP A 135 -3.24 14.47 20.71
N VAL A 136 -3.91 15.01 21.72
CA VAL A 136 -5.09 15.89 21.55
C VAL A 136 -4.81 17.18 20.77
N THR A 137 -3.53 17.57 20.63
CA THR A 137 -3.14 18.79 19.89
C THR A 137 -3.04 18.52 18.38
N LEU A 138 -2.85 17.26 17.99
CA LEU A 138 -2.88 16.82 16.60
C LEU A 138 -4.35 16.65 16.16
N PRO A 139 -4.86 17.49 15.23
CA PRO A 139 -6.15 17.23 14.61
C PRO A 139 -6.07 15.96 13.79
N LEU A 140 -7.01 15.04 13.92
CA LEU A 140 -7.07 13.82 13.09
C LEU A 140 -7.95 14.07 11.87
N ASN A 141 -7.31 14.28 10.72
CA ASN A 141 -7.95 14.39 9.41
C ASN A 141 -6.98 13.92 8.32
N ALA A 142 -7.47 13.79 7.08
CA ALA A 142 -6.67 13.32 5.96
C ALA A 142 -5.34 14.08 5.78
N SER A 143 -5.36 15.42 5.96
CA SER A 143 -4.18 16.26 5.74
C SER A 143 -3.12 16.07 6.83
N SER A 144 -3.52 15.99 8.10
CA SER A 144 -2.59 15.75 9.20
C SER A 144 -2.04 14.33 9.21
N VAL A 145 -2.87 13.31 8.98
CA VAL A 145 -2.41 11.91 8.92
C VAL A 145 -1.35 11.73 7.83
N ARG A 146 -1.59 12.26 6.63
CA ARG A 146 -0.59 12.25 5.54
C ARG A 146 0.69 13.00 5.89
N ARG A 147 0.61 14.11 6.64
CA ARG A 147 1.81 14.85 7.08
C ARG A 147 2.62 14.11 8.14
N GLN A 148 1.94 13.37 9.01
CA GLN A 148 2.57 12.61 10.09
C GLN A 148 3.26 11.34 9.57
N HIS A 149 2.77 10.78 8.48
CA HIS A 149 3.35 9.58 7.87
C HIS A 149 4.79 9.80 7.40
N GLY A 150 5.75 9.20 8.09
CA GLY A 150 7.18 9.36 7.80
C GLY A 150 7.72 10.77 8.12
N PHE A 151 7.10 11.52 9.04
CA PHE A 151 7.46 12.93 9.25
C PHE A 151 8.88 13.10 9.78
N SER A 152 9.25 12.36 10.83
CA SER A 152 10.57 12.46 11.44
C SER A 152 11.43 11.21 11.21
N ASP A 153 10.80 10.06 10.98
CA ASP A 153 11.45 8.78 10.66
C ASP A 153 10.56 7.91 9.78
N ASP A 154 11.14 7.13 8.86
CA ASP A 154 10.40 6.26 7.93
C ASP A 154 9.59 5.15 8.65
N SER A 155 9.89 4.87 9.92
CA SER A 155 9.11 3.94 10.75
C SER A 155 7.87 4.57 11.40
N GLU A 156 7.71 5.90 11.32
CA GLU A 156 6.53 6.64 11.80
C GLU A 156 5.37 6.50 10.80
N VAL A 157 4.95 5.26 10.59
CA VAL A 157 3.95 4.87 9.62
C VAL A 157 2.55 5.19 10.15
N ALA A 158 1.99 6.32 9.70
CA ALA A 158 0.66 6.80 10.09
C ALA A 158 -0.53 6.22 9.30
N MET A 159 -0.29 5.57 8.15
CA MET A 159 -1.31 5.12 7.20
C MET A 159 -0.84 3.89 6.41
N GLY A 160 -1.72 3.35 5.56
CA GLY A 160 -1.44 2.12 4.80
C GLY A 160 -1.86 0.84 5.54
N PHE A 161 -1.64 -0.31 4.91
CA PHE A 161 -2.06 -1.62 5.42
C PHE A 161 -1.52 -1.89 6.82
N HIS A 162 -0.23 -1.63 7.05
CA HIS A 162 0.42 -1.95 8.31
C HIS A 162 -0.03 -1.05 9.48
N ALA A 163 -0.40 0.21 9.22
CA ALA A 163 -0.95 1.08 10.26
C ALA A 163 -2.36 0.62 10.70
N ILE A 164 -3.18 0.23 9.73
CA ILE A 164 -4.53 -0.31 9.98
C ILE A 164 -4.43 -1.63 10.74
N TRP A 165 -3.52 -2.51 10.32
CA TRP A 165 -3.24 -3.78 10.99
C TRP A 165 -2.92 -3.56 12.46
N HIS A 166 -1.95 -2.69 12.77
CA HIS A 166 -1.53 -2.42 14.15
C HIS A 166 -2.69 -1.99 15.05
N LEU A 167 -3.50 -1.01 14.63
CA LEU A 167 -4.64 -0.56 15.43
C LEU A 167 -5.71 -1.63 15.59
N LEU A 168 -5.95 -2.44 14.55
CA LEU A 168 -6.98 -3.46 14.56
C LEU A 168 -6.59 -4.70 15.37
N THR A 169 -5.31 -5.11 15.34
CA THR A 169 -4.85 -6.38 15.92
C THR A 169 -4.25 -6.27 17.32
N ASP A 170 -3.58 -5.17 17.65
CA ASP A 170 -2.87 -5.02 18.94
C ASP A 170 -3.79 -4.54 20.07
N ARG A 171 -5.04 -4.25 19.75
CA ARG A 171 -6.07 -3.78 20.66
C ARG A 171 -7.17 -4.80 20.84
N THR A 172 -7.78 -4.73 22.01
CA THR A 172 -8.99 -5.48 22.31
C THR A 172 -10.21 -4.72 21.79
N VAL A 173 -11.33 -5.41 21.63
CA VAL A 173 -12.60 -4.75 21.25
C VAL A 173 -12.99 -3.68 22.28
N ASP A 174 -12.70 -3.89 23.57
CA ASP A 174 -13.00 -2.93 24.63
C ASP A 174 -12.36 -1.55 24.40
N ASP A 175 -11.20 -1.50 23.74
CA ASP A 175 -10.49 -0.25 23.38
C ASP A 175 -11.22 0.59 22.30
N PHE A 176 -12.32 0.07 21.74
CA PHE A 176 -13.17 0.70 20.74
C PHE A 176 -14.62 0.92 21.24
N ILE A 177 -14.94 0.49 22.46
CA ILE A 177 -16.26 0.65 23.08
C ILE A 177 -16.26 1.87 24.00
N GLY A 178 -17.24 2.75 23.83
CA GLY A 178 -17.42 3.94 24.66
C GLY A 178 -17.18 5.24 23.90
N SER A 179 -17.03 6.32 24.67
CA SER A 179 -17.00 7.68 24.13
C SER A 179 -15.98 8.58 24.83
N ASP A 180 -15.01 8.01 25.56
CA ASP A 180 -13.87 8.78 26.03
C ASP A 180 -13.03 9.27 24.84
N GLU A 181 -12.18 10.27 25.08
CA GLU A 181 -11.41 10.93 24.03
C GLU A 181 -10.46 9.97 23.32
N LEU A 182 -9.79 9.08 24.06
CA LEU A 182 -8.81 8.15 23.52
C LEU A 182 -9.47 7.09 22.64
N THR A 183 -10.59 6.51 23.10
CA THR A 183 -11.44 5.62 22.28
C THR A 183 -11.97 6.34 21.04
N THR A 184 -12.47 7.56 21.18
CA THR A 184 -13.00 8.35 20.05
C THR A 184 -11.92 8.62 19.00
N ARG A 185 -10.73 9.03 19.43
CA ARG A 185 -9.60 9.32 18.55
C ARG A 185 -9.06 8.06 17.88
N ARG A 186 -9.00 6.92 18.58
CA ARG A 186 -8.61 5.63 17.98
C ARG A 186 -9.56 5.21 16.87
N ARG A 187 -10.87 5.28 17.13
CA ARG A 187 -11.92 5.00 16.14
C ARG A 187 -11.81 5.91 14.92
N LEU A 188 -11.57 7.20 15.15
CA LEU A 188 -11.37 8.19 14.08
C LEU A 188 -10.12 7.90 13.24
N LEU A 189 -8.98 7.59 13.87
CA LEU A 189 -7.75 7.29 13.17
C LEU A 189 -7.88 6.04 12.30
N LEU A 190 -8.45 4.95 12.84
CA LEU A 190 -8.67 3.71 12.11
C LEU A 190 -9.55 3.93 10.87
N GLY A 191 -10.66 4.67 11.03
CA GLY A 191 -11.54 5.01 9.91
C GLY A 191 -10.86 5.90 8.85
N LEU A 192 -10.08 6.90 9.28
CA LEU A 192 -9.33 7.76 8.36
C LEU A 192 -8.29 6.97 7.56
N GLN A 193 -7.56 6.06 8.19
CA GLN A 193 -6.54 5.25 7.51
C GLN A 193 -7.14 4.39 6.39
N THR A 194 -8.31 3.77 6.63
CA THR A 194 -8.99 2.94 5.62
C THR A 194 -9.56 3.77 4.47
N GLU A 195 -10.06 4.98 4.76
CA GLU A 195 -10.51 5.92 3.73
C GLU A 195 -9.36 6.44 2.86
N LEU A 196 -8.22 6.75 3.49
CA LEU A 196 -7.01 7.18 2.79
C LEU A 196 -6.47 6.06 1.89
N LEU A 197 -6.37 4.84 2.40
CA LEU A 197 -5.94 3.66 1.64
C LEU A 197 -6.84 3.45 0.41
N PHE A 198 -8.17 3.51 0.59
CA PHE A 198 -9.11 3.38 -0.52
C PHE A 198 -8.92 4.48 -1.57
N THR A 199 -8.74 5.73 -1.14
CA THR A 199 -8.51 6.87 -2.03
C THR A 199 -7.21 6.74 -2.82
N ASP A 200 -6.15 6.23 -2.19
CA ASP A 200 -4.85 6.03 -2.84
C ASP A 200 -4.94 4.95 -3.92
N LEU A 201 -5.58 3.81 -3.62
CA LEU A 201 -5.78 2.75 -4.62
C LEU A 201 -6.69 3.20 -5.78
N GLN A 202 -7.73 4.00 -5.51
CA GLN A 202 -8.54 4.59 -6.57
C GLN A 202 -7.73 5.53 -7.46
N THR A 203 -6.82 6.30 -6.88
CA THR A 203 -5.95 7.23 -7.61
C THR A 203 -5.02 6.47 -8.56
N ILE A 204 -4.38 5.41 -8.08
CA ILE A 204 -3.53 4.52 -8.89
C ILE A 204 -4.37 3.82 -9.98
N GLY A 205 -5.52 3.25 -9.62
CA GLY A 205 -6.43 2.59 -10.57
C GLY A 205 -6.91 3.52 -11.70
N ASN A 206 -7.16 4.79 -11.39
CA ASN A 206 -7.51 5.80 -12.39
C ASN A 206 -6.34 6.16 -13.29
N ALA A 207 -5.13 6.28 -12.75
CA ALA A 207 -3.92 6.53 -13.53
C ALA A 207 -3.61 5.37 -14.49
N SER A 208 -3.60 4.13 -13.97
CA SER A 208 -3.36 2.91 -14.72
C SER A 208 -4.31 2.72 -15.91
N ARG A 209 -5.60 3.05 -15.75
CA ARG A 209 -6.58 2.97 -16.84
C ARG A 209 -6.28 3.91 -18.00
N ARG A 210 -5.84 5.15 -17.71
CA ARG A 210 -5.47 6.13 -18.73
C ARG A 210 -4.24 5.67 -19.52
N GLU A 211 -3.26 5.12 -18.82
CA GLU A 211 -2.03 4.61 -19.45
C GLU A 211 -2.31 3.38 -20.33
N THR A 212 -3.10 2.43 -19.84
CA THR A 212 -3.45 1.21 -20.58
C THR A 212 -4.12 1.53 -21.92
N VAL A 213 -5.07 2.48 -21.94
CA VAL A 213 -5.75 2.92 -23.18
C VAL A 213 -4.75 3.51 -24.17
N THR A 214 -3.79 4.29 -23.69
CA THR A 214 -2.75 4.92 -24.51
C THR A 214 -1.82 3.86 -25.12
N LEU A 215 -1.35 2.91 -24.31
CA LEU A 215 -0.47 1.83 -24.76
C LEU A 215 -1.14 0.91 -25.79
N LEU A 216 -2.40 0.52 -25.56
CA LEU A 216 -3.15 -0.30 -26.52
C LEU A 216 -3.39 0.41 -27.86
N ALA A 217 -3.63 1.71 -27.83
CA ALA A 217 -3.77 2.52 -29.04
C ALA A 217 -2.45 2.56 -29.86
N LEU A 218 -1.31 2.68 -29.18
CA LEU A 218 0.02 2.65 -29.82
C LEU A 218 0.37 1.28 -30.40
N MET A 219 -0.07 0.19 -29.78
CA MET A 219 0.16 -1.18 -30.27
C MET A 219 -0.72 -1.55 -31.48
N SER A 220 -1.77 -0.78 -31.75
CA SER A 220 -2.74 -1.01 -32.82
C SER A 220 -2.51 -0.12 -34.06
N ALA A 221 -1.49 0.74 -34.04
CA ALA A 221 -1.12 1.68 -35.10
C ALA A 221 0.14 1.22 -35.83
#